data_AF-A0A527J2Q7-F1
#
_entry.id   AF-A0A527J2Q7-F1
#
_cell.length_a   1.000
_cell.length_b   1.000
_cell.length_c   1.000
_cell.angle_alpha   90.00
_cell.angle_beta   90.00
_cell.angle_gamma   90.00
#
_symmetry.space_group_name_H-M   'P 1'
#
loop_
_entity.id
_entity.type
_entity.pdbx_description
1 polymer ?
#
loop_
_entity_poly.entity_id
_entity_poly.type
_entity_poly.pdbx_seq_one_letter_code
_entity_poly.pdbx_strand_id
1 'polypeptide(L)'
;MTMFVETRAALTMRAAFDMAVKMRYPLLAIGKAGLGKTVALRWIADQSGAAYCEVAQHTRAIRPMFKMLHDAYGVQKDSKHTYDLAKDCMNFLGARYGPARPLLVDEYQNFTPTVLRELLHLQERCGFGVGTRAVRNRTLRANGS
;
A
#
# COMPACT_ATOMS: atom_id res chain seq x y z
N MET A 1 5.06 1.76 -23.20
CA MET A 1 6.15 1.82 -22.20
C MET A 1 6.55 3.27 -22.01
N THR A 2 6.14 3.90 -20.91
CA THR A 2 6.62 5.22 -20.50
C THR A 2 7.95 5.06 -19.79
N MET A 3 9.01 5.67 -20.29
CA MET A 3 10.33 5.66 -19.67
C MET A 3 10.28 6.39 -18.32
N PHE A 4 10.37 5.65 -17.22
CA PHE A 4 10.55 6.25 -15.90
C PHE A 4 12.00 6.71 -15.76
N VAL A 5 12.20 7.99 -15.52
CA VAL A 5 13.53 8.52 -15.19
C VAL A 5 13.79 8.29 -13.71
N GLU A 6 14.82 7.52 -13.38
CA GLU A 6 15.21 7.21 -12.00
C GLU A 6 15.62 8.49 -11.26
N THR A 7 14.68 9.07 -10.51
CA THR A 7 14.98 10.20 -9.64
C THR A 7 15.67 9.73 -8.37
N ARG A 8 16.44 10.60 -7.71
CA ARG A 8 17.00 10.31 -6.37
C ARG A 8 15.92 9.90 -5.37
N ALA A 9 14.71 10.45 -5.47
CA ALA A 9 13.59 10.07 -4.59
C ALA A 9 13.16 8.62 -4.82
N ALA A 10 13.09 8.18 -6.08
CA ALA A 10 12.73 6.80 -6.43
C ALA A 10 13.81 5.80 -5.98
N LEU A 11 15.09 6.14 -6.17
CA LEU A 11 16.22 5.34 -5.70
C LEU A 11 16.23 5.20 -4.16
N THR A 12 15.99 6.30 -3.44
CA THR A 12 15.88 6.26 -1.97
C THR A 12 14.69 5.41 -1.51
N MET A 13 13.52 5.54 -2.16
CA MET A 13 12.37 4.69 -1.84
C MET A 13 12.65 3.22 -2.14
N ARG A 14 13.35 2.91 -3.23
CA ARG A 14 13.73 1.54 -3.56
C ARG A 14 14.66 0.94 -2.51
N ALA A 15 15.71 1.65 -2.13
CA ALA A 15 16.63 1.19 -1.09
C ALA A 15 15.92 0.95 0.25
N ALA A 16 15.03 1.87 0.64
CA ALA A 16 14.21 1.72 1.85
C ALA A 16 13.24 0.53 1.75
N PHE A 17 12.64 0.32 0.58
CA PHE A 17 11.75 -0.81 0.31
C PHE A 17 12.49 -2.15 0.38
N ASP A 18 13.64 -2.27 -0.28
CA ASP A 18 14.44 -3.51 -0.29
C ASP A 18 14.88 -3.87 1.15
N MET A 19 15.28 -2.88 1.95
CA MET A 19 15.60 -3.08 3.36
C MET A 19 14.38 -3.50 4.18
N ALA A 20 13.23 -2.86 3.98
CA ALA A 20 11.99 -3.17 4.68
C ALA A 20 11.49 -4.60 4.38
N VAL A 21 11.58 -5.03 3.11
CA VAL A 21 11.27 -6.40 2.69
C VAL A 21 12.22 -7.40 3.35
N LYS A 22 13.53 -7.12 3.34
CA LYS A 22 14.54 -7.99 3.98
C LYS A 22 14.31 -8.14 5.48
N MET A 23 13.95 -7.04 6.16
CA MET A 23 13.69 -7.01 7.60
C MET A 23 12.27 -7.43 7.99
N ARG A 24 11.38 -7.66 7.01
CA ARG A 24 9.94 -7.89 7.22
C ARG A 24 9.30 -6.81 8.11
N TYR A 25 9.65 -5.55 7.85
CA TYR A 25 9.21 -4.40 8.63
C TYR A 25 8.36 -3.44 7.78
N PRO A 26 7.31 -2.82 8.34
CA PRO A 26 6.53 -1.83 7.61
C PRO A 26 7.34 -0.56 7.30
N LEU A 27 7.27 -0.10 6.05
CA LEU A 27 7.91 1.14 5.59
C LEU A 27 6.86 2.20 5.28
N LEU A 28 6.90 3.32 6.00
CA LEU A 28 6.06 4.47 5.71
C LEU A 28 6.83 5.55 4.92
N ALA A 29 6.58 5.70 3.62
CA ALA A 29 7.22 6.76 2.84
C ALA A 29 6.38 8.05 2.87
N ILE A 30 6.96 9.16 3.33
CA ILE A 30 6.26 10.45 3.48
C ILE A 30 6.92 11.51 2.58
N GLY A 31 6.13 12.29 1.86
CA GLY A 31 6.66 13.46 1.14
C GLY A 31 5.59 14.40 0.62
N LYS A 32 6.00 15.61 0.20
CA LYS A 32 5.11 16.61 -0.39
C LYS A 32 4.37 16.05 -1.61
N ALA A 33 3.16 16.55 -1.86
CA ALA A 33 2.43 16.26 -3.08
C ALA A 33 3.25 16.69 -4.33
N GLY A 34 3.11 15.96 -5.43
CA GLY A 34 3.81 16.28 -6.69
C GLY A 34 5.25 15.76 -6.80
N LEU A 35 5.83 15.13 -5.77
CA LEU A 35 7.19 14.57 -5.82
C LEU A 35 7.30 13.19 -6.50
N GLY A 36 6.28 12.77 -7.26
CA GLY A 36 6.33 11.50 -8.00
C GLY A 36 6.30 10.23 -7.15
N LYS A 37 5.85 10.27 -5.88
CA LYS A 37 5.80 9.09 -4.98
C LYS A 37 5.00 7.93 -5.58
N THR A 38 3.79 8.22 -6.08
CA THR A 38 2.93 7.25 -6.76
C THR A 38 3.63 6.61 -7.95
N VAL A 39 4.31 7.41 -8.77
CA VAL A 39 5.03 6.92 -9.96
C VAL A 39 6.22 6.03 -9.52
N ALA A 40 6.96 6.45 -8.50
CA ALA A 40 8.05 5.66 -7.95
C ALA A 40 7.57 4.32 -7.37
N LEU A 41 6.43 4.29 -6.65
CA LEU A 41 5.88 3.05 -6.10
C LEU A 41 5.41 2.08 -7.15
N ARG A 42 4.72 2.57 -8.19
CA ARG A 42 4.30 1.73 -9.32
C ARG A 42 5.53 1.14 -10.01
N TRP A 43 6.56 1.95 -10.24
CA TRP A 43 7.83 1.51 -10.79
C TRP A 43 8.53 0.46 -9.89
N ILE A 44 8.55 0.65 -8.56
CA ILE A 44 9.07 -0.35 -7.61
C ILE A 44 8.24 -1.64 -7.67
N ALA A 45 6.91 -1.54 -7.74
CA ALA A 45 6.03 -2.71 -7.82
C ALA A 45 6.30 -3.54 -9.07
N ASP A 46 6.38 -2.88 -10.23
CA ASP A 46 6.66 -3.52 -11.52
C ASP A 46 8.01 -4.26 -11.53
N GLN A 47 9.03 -3.69 -10.87
CA GLN A 47 10.36 -4.30 -10.82
C GLN A 47 10.52 -5.38 -9.75
N SER A 48 9.80 -5.28 -8.62
CA SER A 48 9.95 -6.21 -7.49
C SER A 48 8.91 -7.32 -7.49
N GLY A 49 7.88 -7.23 -8.34
CA GLY A 49 6.73 -8.11 -8.31
C GLY A 49 5.82 -7.91 -7.09
N ALA A 50 6.01 -6.81 -6.34
CA ALA A 50 5.15 -6.45 -5.23
C ALA A 50 3.70 -6.23 -5.69
N ALA A 51 2.75 -6.59 -4.84
CA ALA A 51 1.36 -6.21 -5.05
C ALA A 51 1.22 -4.71 -4.81
N TYR A 52 0.53 -3.99 -5.70
CA TYR A 52 0.27 -2.56 -5.58
C TYR A 52 -1.24 -2.31 -5.51
N CYS A 53 -1.66 -1.49 -4.56
CA CYS A 53 -3.03 -0.98 -4.50
C CYS A 53 -3.06 0.50 -4.13
N GLU A 54 -4.05 1.21 -4.67
CA GLU A 54 -4.30 2.62 -4.40
C GLU A 54 -5.61 2.79 -3.64
N VAL A 55 -5.58 3.52 -2.53
CA VAL A 55 -6.76 3.72 -1.68
C VAL A 55 -7.63 4.84 -2.23
N ALA A 56 -8.67 4.42 -2.96
CA ALA A 56 -9.70 5.29 -3.51
C ALA A 56 -10.90 5.47 -2.55
N GLN A 57 -11.83 6.38 -2.90
CA GLN A 57 -13.01 6.67 -2.08
C GLN A 57 -13.89 5.44 -1.82
N HIS A 58 -13.97 4.51 -2.78
CA HIS A 58 -14.79 3.29 -2.67
C HIS A 58 -14.14 2.19 -1.81
N THR A 59 -12.86 2.33 -1.42
CA THR A 59 -12.14 1.34 -0.59
C THR A 59 -12.16 1.66 0.91
N ARG A 60 -12.99 2.64 1.31
CA ARG A 60 -13.07 3.17 2.69
C ARG A 60 -13.83 2.31 3.71
N ALA A 61 -14.33 1.15 3.30
CA ALA A 61 -14.95 0.16 4.16
C ALA A 61 -14.15 -1.16 4.14
N ILE A 62 -14.28 -1.96 5.20
CA ILE A 62 -13.48 -3.19 5.42
C ILE A 62 -13.59 -4.16 4.24
N ARG A 63 -14.81 -4.43 3.77
CA ARG A 63 -15.03 -5.38 2.68
C ARG A 63 -14.43 -4.90 1.35
N PRO A 64 -14.68 -3.65 0.90
CA PRO A 64 -13.96 -3.08 -0.24
C PRO A 64 -12.44 -3.09 -0.11
N MET A 65 -11.88 -2.85 1.08
CA MET A 65 -10.44 -2.99 1.31
C MET A 65 -9.97 -4.42 1.02
N PHE A 66 -10.67 -5.45 1.50
CA PHE A 66 -10.30 -6.84 1.18
C PHE A 66 -10.38 -7.12 -0.31
N LYS A 67 -11.41 -6.63 -1.02
CA LYS A 67 -11.51 -6.77 -2.47
C LYS A 67 -10.33 -6.12 -3.20
N MET A 68 -9.96 -4.90 -2.80
CA MET A 68 -8.79 -4.20 -3.33
C MET A 68 -7.50 -5.01 -3.13
N LEU A 69 -7.33 -5.68 -1.98
CA LEU A 69 -6.18 -6.56 -1.75
C LEU A 69 -6.23 -7.80 -2.65
N HIS A 70 -7.40 -8.42 -2.85
CA HIS A 70 -7.54 -9.55 -3.77
C HIS A 70 -7.13 -9.15 -5.20
N ASP A 71 -7.63 -8.01 -5.67
CA ASP A 71 -7.32 -7.48 -6.99
C ASP A 71 -5.80 -7.23 -7.13
N ALA A 72 -5.16 -6.63 -6.13
CA ALA A 72 -3.72 -6.35 -6.12
C ALA A 72 -2.85 -7.62 -6.16
N TYR A 73 -3.34 -8.71 -5.57
CA TYR A 73 -2.67 -10.01 -5.60
C TYR A 73 -3.08 -10.87 -6.81
N GLY A 74 -4.01 -10.40 -7.65
CA GLY A 74 -4.52 -11.16 -8.80
C GLY A 74 -5.42 -12.33 -8.41
N VAL A 75 -6.02 -12.30 -7.23
CA VAL A 75 -6.89 -13.37 -6.71
C VAL A 75 -8.33 -13.04 -7.05
N GLN A 76 -8.95 -13.80 -7.95
CA GLN A 76 -10.38 -13.64 -8.22
C GLN A 76 -11.19 -14.43 -7.20
N LYS A 77 -11.87 -13.71 -6.30
CA LYS A 77 -12.81 -14.30 -5.34
C LYS A 77 -14.06 -13.44 -5.20
N ASP A 78 -15.19 -14.03 -5.58
CA ASP A 78 -16.50 -13.44 -5.33
C ASP A 78 -17.17 -14.15 -4.13
N SER A 79 -16.74 -13.80 -2.91
CA SER A 79 -17.45 -14.23 -1.70
C SER A 79 -18.45 -13.19 -1.24
N LYS A 80 -19.63 -13.68 -0.84
CA LYS A 80 -20.68 -12.89 -0.16
C LYS A 80 -20.32 -12.53 1.28
N HIS A 81 -19.37 -13.22 1.90
CA HIS A 81 -18.99 -13.03 3.30
C HIS A 81 -17.64 -12.34 3.45
N THR A 82 -17.61 -11.26 4.24
CA THR A 82 -16.37 -10.51 4.55
C THR A 82 -15.32 -11.39 5.24
N TYR A 83 -15.76 -12.34 6.07
CA TYR A 83 -14.87 -13.29 6.75
C TYR A 83 -14.05 -14.13 5.77
N ASP A 84 -14.66 -14.64 4.69
CA ASP A 84 -13.97 -15.47 3.71
C ASP A 84 -12.95 -14.68 2.89
N LEU A 85 -13.22 -13.38 2.67
CA LEU A 85 -12.27 -12.47 2.05
C LEU A 85 -11.09 -12.22 2.99
N ALA A 86 -11.35 -11.93 4.28
CA ALA A 86 -10.30 -11.73 5.28
C ALA A 86 -9.38 -12.96 5.40
N LYS A 87 -9.98 -14.16 5.45
CA LYS A 87 -9.24 -15.44 5.53
C LYS A 87 -8.33 -15.64 4.33
N ASP A 88 -8.78 -15.27 3.13
CA ASP A 88 -7.95 -15.41 1.94
C ASP A 88 -6.82 -14.39 1.88
N CYS A 89 -7.09 -13.14 2.28
CA CYS A 89 -6.04 -12.15 2.49
C CYS A 89 -4.94 -12.69 3.39
N MET A 90 -5.30 -13.29 4.52
CA MET A 90 -4.34 -13.93 5.42
C MET A 90 -3.51 -15.03 4.75
N ASN A 91 -4.10 -15.81 3.83
CA ASN A 91 -3.38 -16.88 3.16
C ASN A 91 -2.33 -16.34 2.16
N PHE A 92 -2.68 -15.37 1.31
CA PHE A 92 -1.74 -14.85 0.30
C PHE A 92 -0.76 -13.82 0.86
N LEU A 93 -1.14 -13.06 1.90
CA LEU A 93 -0.22 -12.16 2.62
C LEU A 93 0.74 -12.95 3.51
N GLY A 94 0.26 -14.03 4.14
CA GLY A 94 1.03 -14.86 5.07
C GLY A 94 1.91 -15.92 4.41
N ALA A 95 2.22 -15.80 3.11
CA ALA A 95 3.10 -16.73 2.39
C ALA A 95 2.61 -18.20 2.35
N ARG A 96 1.31 -18.46 2.54
CA ARG A 96 0.79 -19.84 2.62
C ARG A 96 0.91 -20.60 1.30
N TYR A 97 0.95 -19.88 0.18
CA TYR A 97 1.00 -20.43 -1.17
C TYR A 97 2.35 -20.19 -1.88
N GLY A 98 3.38 -19.75 -1.16
CA GLY A 98 4.68 -19.41 -1.73
C GLY A 98 5.36 -18.24 -1.02
N PRO A 99 6.48 -17.72 -1.54
CA PRO A 99 7.19 -16.60 -0.92
C PRO A 99 6.26 -15.38 -0.77
N ALA A 100 6.31 -14.71 0.39
CA ALA A 100 5.51 -13.52 0.66
C ALA A 100 5.81 -12.45 -0.40
N ARG A 101 4.79 -12.07 -1.18
CA ARG A 101 4.88 -10.91 -2.08
C ARG A 101 4.66 -9.65 -1.26
N PRO A 102 5.58 -8.67 -1.29
CA PRO A 102 5.41 -7.39 -0.58
C PRO A 102 4.15 -6.66 -1.06
N LEU A 103 3.56 -5.86 -0.18
CA LEU A 103 2.40 -5.02 -0.49
C LEU A 103 2.79 -3.54 -0.46
N LEU A 104 2.45 -2.80 -1.50
CA LEU A 104 2.57 -1.36 -1.57
C LEU A 104 1.17 -0.74 -1.57
N VAL A 105 0.88 0.06 -0.54
CA VAL A 105 -0.40 0.76 -0.38
C VAL A 105 -0.18 2.26 -0.59
N ASP A 106 -0.67 2.77 -1.72
CA ASP A 106 -0.63 4.20 -2.01
C ASP A 106 -1.87 4.91 -1.45
N GLU A 107 -1.69 6.19 -1.13
CA GLU A 107 -2.75 7.04 -0.58
C GLU A 107 -3.44 6.47 0.68
N TYR A 108 -2.73 5.68 1.49
CA TYR A 108 -3.31 4.99 2.66
C TYR A 108 -3.98 5.93 3.68
N GLN A 109 -3.61 7.21 3.70
CA GLN A 109 -4.28 8.22 4.53
C GLN A 109 -5.77 8.41 4.20
N ASN A 110 -6.24 7.92 3.04
CA ASN A 110 -7.63 7.96 2.64
C ASN A 110 -8.50 6.92 3.35
N PHE A 111 -7.90 5.97 4.09
CA PHE A 111 -8.65 5.03 4.91
C PHE A 111 -9.36 5.71 6.08
N THR A 112 -10.50 5.15 6.45
CA THR A 112 -11.11 5.44 7.74
C THR A 112 -10.26 4.81 8.86
N PRO A 113 -10.26 5.35 10.09
CA PRO A 113 -9.49 4.77 11.20
C PRO A 113 -9.77 3.29 11.44
N THR A 114 -11.03 2.86 11.27
CA THR A 114 -11.45 1.46 11.43
C THR A 114 -10.81 0.55 10.38
N VAL A 115 -10.80 0.96 9.11
CA VAL A 115 -10.21 0.16 8.03
C VAL A 115 -8.69 0.14 8.13
N LEU A 116 -8.08 1.26 8.49
CA LEU A 116 -6.64 1.31 8.74
C LEU A 116 -6.23 0.37 9.86
N ARG A 117 -6.97 0.34 10.98
CA ARG A 117 -6.70 -0.60 12.08
C ARG A 117 -6.77 -2.06 11.61
N GLU A 118 -7.77 -2.40 10.80
CA GLU A 118 -7.90 -3.75 10.26
C GLU A 118 -6.73 -4.12 9.35
N LEU A 119 -6.27 -3.20 8.49
CA LEU A 119 -5.08 -3.41 7.67
C LEU A 119 -3.82 -3.65 8.52
N LEU A 120 -3.67 -2.88 9.62
CA LEU A 120 -2.54 -3.05 10.54
C LEU A 120 -2.60 -4.40 11.27
N HIS A 121 -3.79 -4.87 11.67
CA HIS A 121 -3.94 -6.22 12.23
C HIS A 121 -3.51 -7.32 11.23
N LEU A 122 -3.83 -7.15 9.94
CA LEU A 122 -3.33 -8.08 8.92
C LEU A 122 -1.81 -8.03 8.83
N GLN A 123 -1.23 -6.83 8.86
CA GLN A 123 0.22 -6.61 8.82
C GLN A 123 0.91 -7.27 10.00
N GLU A 124 0.41 -7.09 11.22
CA GLU A 124 0.97 -7.71 12.42
C GLU A 124 0.96 -9.24 12.34
N ARG A 125 -0.09 -9.82 11.76
CA ARG A 125 -0.22 -11.28 11.66
C ARG A 125 0.56 -11.88 10.48
N CYS A 126 0.76 -11.13 9.40
CA CYS A 126 1.37 -11.65 8.16
C CYS A 126 2.80 -11.14 7.91
N GLY A 127 3.24 -10.06 8.57
CA GLY A 127 4.61 -9.53 8.47
C GLY A 127 4.97 -8.87 7.14
N PHE A 128 4.01 -8.26 6.41
CA PHE A 128 4.28 -7.55 5.16
C PHE A 128 4.62 -6.06 5.38
N GLY A 129 5.36 -5.44 4.44
CA GLY A 129 5.71 -4.01 4.50
C GLY A 129 4.52 -3.10 4.14
N VAL A 130 4.35 -1.89 4.74
CA VAL A 130 3.17 -1.03 4.45
C VAL A 130 3.48 0.46 4.26
N GLY A 131 3.29 0.92 3.01
CA GLY A 131 2.48 2.09 2.65
C GLY A 131 3.16 3.46 2.52
N THR A 132 2.59 4.37 1.72
CA THR A 132 3.14 5.73 1.55
C THR A 132 2.13 6.83 1.80
N ARG A 133 2.53 7.88 2.52
CA ARG A 133 1.75 9.07 2.83
C ARG A 133 2.10 10.23 1.88
N ALA A 134 1.11 10.84 1.26
CA ALA A 134 1.25 12.21 0.79
C ALA A 134 0.94 13.19 1.93
N VAL A 135 1.88 14.07 2.29
CA VAL A 135 1.59 15.22 3.15
C VAL A 135 1.10 16.35 2.25
N ARG A 136 -0.19 16.66 2.35
CA ARG A 136 -0.74 17.90 1.81
C ARG A 136 -0.30 19.04 2.73
N ASN A 137 0.44 20.03 2.21
CA ASN A 137 0.63 21.28 2.92
C ASN A 137 -0.75 21.91 3.12
N ARG A 138 -1.22 22.01 4.37
CA ARG A 138 -2.26 22.99 4.70
C ARG A 138 -1.57 24.35 4.62
N THR A 139 -1.63 24.98 3.45
CA THR A 139 -1.19 26.36 3.30
C THR A 139 -2.02 27.23 4.23
N LEU A 140 -1.32 28.01 5.04
CA LEU A 140 -1.80 29.12 5.85
C LEU A 140 -3.01 29.83 5.22
N ARG A 141 -4.20 29.61 5.76
CA ARG A 141 -5.24 30.64 5.81
C ARG A 141 -5.22 31.21 7.21
N ALA A 142 -4.42 32.25 7.39
CA ALA A 142 -4.55 33.17 8.51
C ALA A 142 -4.53 34.59 7.91
N ASN A 143 -5.73 35.06 7.63
CA ASN A 143 -6.23 36.43 7.65
C ASN A 143 -5.24 37.56 7.31
N GLY A 144 -5.34 38.07 6.08
CA GLY A 144 -5.18 39.49 5.81
C GLY A 144 -6.55 40.16 5.90
N SER A 145 -6.78 40.89 6.99
CA SER A 145 -7.77 41.95 7.16
C SER A 145 -7.26 42.88 8.24
#